data_AF-A0AAU4CCP3-F1
#
_entry.id   AF-A0AAU4CCP3-F1
#
_cell.length_a   1.000
_cell.length_b   1.000
_cell.length_c   1.000
_cell.angle_alpha   90.00
_cell.angle_beta   90.00
_cell.angle_gamma   90.00
#
_symmetry.space_group_name_H-M   'P 1'
#
loop_
_entity.id
_entity.type
_entity.pdbx_description
1 polymer ?
#
loop_
_entity_poly.entity_id
_entity_poly.type
_entity_poly.pdbx_seq_one_letter_code
_entity_poly.pdbx_strand_id
1 'polypeptide(L)' 'MAAWTWRFEKADGTEVQPAVQPDEFTTQGDAESWIGEVWKDLLEGGADQVRLYEESTEIYGPMSLHANEA' A
#
# COMPACT_ATOMS: atom_id res chain seq x y z
N MET A 1 7.11 19.43 -2.98
CA MET A 1 7.22 18.00 -3.29
C MET A 1 6.05 17.37 -2.58
N ALA A 2 5.17 16.67 -3.29
CA ALA A 2 4.03 16.02 -2.67
C ALA A 2 4.52 14.73 -1.99
N ALA A 3 3.99 14.44 -0.80
CA ALA A 3 4.33 13.23 -0.06
C ALA A 3 3.37 12.10 -0.50
N TRP A 4 3.92 11.01 -1.01
CA TRP A 4 3.14 9.83 -1.40
C TRP A 4 3.15 8.82 -0.26
N THR A 5 1.97 8.38 0.17
CA THR A 5 1.83 7.55 1.38
C THR A 5 0.90 6.37 1.15
N TRP A 6 1.27 5.20 1.67
CA TRP A 6 0.42 4.01 1.65
C TRP A 6 -0.36 3.86 2.96
N ARG A 7 -1.65 3.58 2.83
CA ARG A 7 -2.50 3.09 3.91
C ARG A 7 -2.77 1.60 3.70
N PHE A 8 -2.62 0.82 4.77
CA PHE A 8 -2.76 -0.63 4.75
C PHE A 8 -4.01 -1.02 5.50
N GLU A 9 -4.83 -1.89 4.92
CA GLU A 9 -6.10 -2.31 5.50
C GLU A 9 -6.28 -3.82 5.39
N LYS A 10 -7.09 -4.37 6.29
CA LYS A 10 -7.66 -5.72 6.16
C LYS A 10 -8.80 -5.72 5.15
N ALA A 11 -9.26 -6.92 4.80
CA ALA A 11 -10.37 -7.12 3.87
C ALA A 11 -11.68 -6.45 4.33
N ASP A 12 -11.86 -6.20 5.63
CA ASP A 12 -13.01 -5.48 6.17
C ASP A 12 -12.87 -3.94 6.13
N GLY A 13 -11.72 -3.42 5.70
CA GLY A 13 -11.40 -1.99 5.67
C GLY A 13 -10.77 -1.45 6.96
N THR A 14 -10.57 -2.29 7.98
CA THR A 14 -9.83 -1.91 9.19
C THR A 14 -8.37 -1.61 8.85
N GLU A 15 -7.89 -0.43 9.25
CA GLU A 15 -6.48 -0.04 9.10
C GLU A 15 -5.56 -0.92 9.95
N VAL A 16 -4.42 -1.30 9.39
CA VAL A 16 -3.38 -2.07 10.06
C VAL A 16 -2.01 -1.43 9.86
N GLN A 17 -1.13 -1.70 10.81
CA GLN A 17 0.28 -1.38 10.66
C GLN A 17 0.91 -2.37 9.67
N PRO A 18 1.70 -1.89 8.69
CA PRO A 18 2.35 -2.78 7.74
C PRO A 18 3.49 -3.56 8.42
N ALA A 19 3.73 -4.79 7.96
CA ALA A 19 4.92 -5.55 8.38
C ALA A 19 6.22 -4.98 7.81
N VAL A 20 6.14 -4.27 6.68
CA VAL A 20 7.27 -3.56 6.06
C VAL A 20 6.96 -2.07 6.05
N GLN A 21 7.81 -1.27 6.70
CA GLN A 21 7.60 0.17 6.77
C GLN A 21 7.88 0.81 5.41
N PRO A 22 6.94 1.63 4.86
CA PRO A 22 7.20 2.39 3.64
C PRO A 22 8.22 3.50 3.87
N ASP A 23 9.03 3.76 2.85
CA ASP A 23 9.90 4.93 2.77
C ASP A 23 9.10 6.20 2.42
N GLU A 24 9.76 7.36 2.52
CA GLU A 24 9.21 8.62 2.02
C GLU A 24 9.34 8.68 0.50
N PHE A 25 8.22 8.53 -0.21
CA PHE A 25 8.22 8.57 -1.68
C PHE A 25 7.95 9.99 -2.20
N THR A 26 8.69 10.39 -3.23
CA THR A 26 8.54 11.72 -3.87
C THR A 26 7.73 11.69 -5.17
N THR A 27 7.38 10.50 -5.67
CA THR A 27 6.58 10.30 -6.87
C THR A 27 5.66 9.08 -6.73
N GLN A 28 4.56 9.05 -7.49
CA GLN A 28 3.65 7.90 -7.54
C GLN A 28 4.37 6.61 -7.94
N GLY A 29 5.18 6.67 -9.00
CA GLY A 29 5.83 5.48 -9.58
C GLY A 29 6.84 4.82 -8.63
N ASP A 30 7.45 5.61 -7.75
CA ASP A 30 8.33 5.13 -6.68
C ASP A 30 7.52 4.37 -5.61
N ALA A 31 6.40 4.94 -5.17
CA ALA A 31 5.46 4.28 -4.26
C ALA A 31 4.85 3.00 -4.86
N GLU A 32 4.50 3.02 -6.15
CA GLU A 32 3.97 1.86 -6.90
C GLU A 32 5.03 0.77 -7.14
N SER A 33 6.29 1.16 -7.35
CA SER A 33 7.39 0.20 -7.46
C SER A 33 7.61 -0.51 -6.13
N TRP A 34 7.68 0.25 -5.03
CA TRP A 34 7.87 -0.29 -3.69
C TRP A 34 6.80 -1.33 -3.32
N ILE A 35 5.52 -1.02 -3.53
CA ILE A 35 4.45 -1.97 -3.20
C ILE A 35 4.56 -3.25 -4.03
N GLY A 36 4.96 -3.15 -5.30
CA GLY A 36 5.19 -4.30 -6.17
C GLY A 36 6.36 -5.19 -5.71
N GLU A 37 7.30 -4.65 -4.96
CA GLU A 37 8.44 -5.39 -4.40
C GLU A 37 8.11 -6.08 -3.09
N VAL A 38 7.31 -5.45 -2.21
CA VAL A 38 7.09 -5.93 -0.82
C VAL A 38 5.67 -6.43 -0.52
N TRP A 39 4.78 -6.51 -1.51
CA TRP A 39 3.36 -6.88 -1.28
C TRP A 39 3.18 -8.23 -0.57
N LYS A 40 4.06 -9.20 -0.79
CA LYS A 40 3.99 -10.52 -0.16
C LYS A 40 4.24 -10.44 1.33
N ASP A 41 5.31 -9.76 1.74
CA ASP A 41 5.63 -9.55 3.15
C ASP A 41 4.54 -8.73 3.87
N LEU A 42 3.94 -7.76 3.18
CA LEU A 42 2.80 -7.00 3.70
C LEU A 42 1.57 -7.89 3.91
N LEU A 43 1.29 -8.78 2.95
CA LEU A 43 0.20 -9.75 3.03
C LEU A 43 0.41 -10.74 4.17
N GLU A 44 1.61 -11.32 4.28
CA GLU A 44 2.00 -12.19 5.39
C GLU A 44 1.94 -11.45 6.75
N GLY A 45 2.16 -10.14 6.72
CA GLY A 45 1.99 -9.21 7.84
C GLY A 45 0.54 -8.93 8.25
N GLY A 46 -0.44 -9.34 7.46
CA GLY A 46 -1.86 -9.17 7.74
C GLY A 46 -2.52 -7.94 7.09
N ALA A 47 -1.87 -7.29 6.12
CA ALA A 47 -2.52 -6.33 5.24
C ALA A 47 -3.15 -7.07 4.05
N ASP A 48 -4.44 -6.88 3.82
CA ASP A 48 -5.14 -7.51 2.68
C ASP A 48 -5.22 -6.60 1.47
N GLN A 49 -5.23 -5.28 1.70
CA GLN A 49 -5.38 -4.27 0.66
C GLN A 49 -4.64 -2.98 1.00
N VAL A 50 -4.37 -2.17 -0.03
CA VAL A 50 -3.68 -0.89 0.12
C VAL A 50 -4.38 0.24 -0.64
N ARG A 51 -4.17 1.46 -0.15
CA ARG A 51 -4.62 2.71 -0.76
C ARG A 51 -3.47 3.71 -0.82
N LEU A 52 -3.28 4.34 -1.97
CA LEU A 52 -2.25 5.35 -2.18
C LEU A 52 -2.83 6.74 -2.00
N TYR A 53 -2.13 7.57 -1.24
CA TYR A 53 -2.48 8.96 -1.02
C TYR A 53 -1.37 9.88 -1.53
N GLU A 54 -1.76 11.00 -2.13
CA GLU A 54 -0.90 12.18 -2.32
C GLU A 54 -1.30 13.21 -1.25
N GLU A 55 -0.40 13.45 -0.30
CA GLU A 55 -0.62 14.22 0.92
C GLU A 55 -1.79 13.70 1.77
N SER A 56 -3.01 14.09 1.42
CA SER A 56 -4.25 13.70 2.11
C SER A 56 -5.33 13.22 1.14
N THR A 57 -5.05 13.27 -0.16
CA THR A 57 -5.99 12.90 -1.21
C THR A 57 -5.74 11.46 -1.60
N GLU A 58 -6.79 10.62 -1.54
CA GLU A 58 -6.71 9.26 -2.07
C GLU A 58 -6.60 9.32 -3.60
N ILE A 59 -5.50 8.78 -4.14
CA ILE A 59 -5.23 8.76 -5.58
C ILE A 59 -5.54 7.39 -6.18
N TYR A 60 -5.38 6.32 -5.40
CA TYR A 60 -5.56 4.95 -5.87
C TYR A 60 -6.02 4.01 -4.75
N GLY A 61 -6.91 3.07 -5.09
CA GLY A 61 -7.32 1.97 -4.22
C GLY A 61 -8.84 1.81 -4.03
N PRO A 62 -9.27 0.81 -3.24
CA PRO A 62 -8.41 -0.21 -2.63
C PRO A 62 -7.87 -1.20 -3.68
N MET A 63 -6.59 -1.55 -3.60
CA MET A 63 -5.97 -2.63 -4.37
C MET A 63 -5.69 -3.81 -3.45
N SER A 64 -6.15 -5.00 -3.84
CA SER A 64 -5.86 -6.23 -3.10
C SER A 64 -4.38 -6.60 -3.20
N LEU A 65 -3.78 -6.98 -2.07
CA LEU A 65 -2.44 -7.57 -2.01
C LEU A 65 -2.49 -9.09 -2.25
N HIS A 66 -3.67 -9.70 -2.29
CA HIS A 66 -3.79 -11.11 -2.65
C HIS A 66 -3.47 -11.26 -4.13
N ALA A 67 -2.45 -12.06 -4.45
CA ALA A 67 -2.19 -12.43 -5.83
C ALA A 67 -3.46 -13.02 -6.43
N ASN A 68 -3.93 -12.39 -7.52
CA ASN A 68 -4.95 -12.99 -8.34
C ASN A 68 -4.30 -14.17 -9.07
N GLU A 69 -4.30 -15.34 -8.44
CA GLU A 69 -3.98 -16.59 -9.11
C GLU A 69 -4.92 -16.72 -10.31
N ALA A 70 -4.37 -16.63 -11.52
CA ALA A 70 -5.08 -16.77 -12.77
C ALA A 70 -5.17 -18.25 -13.18
#